data_AF-A0A5C7RKC4-F1
#
_entry.id   AF-A0A5C7RKC4-F1
#
_cell.length_a   1.000
_cell.length_b   1.000
_cell.length_c   1.000
_cell.angle_alpha   90.00
_cell.angle_beta   90.00
_cell.angle_gamma   90.00
#
_symmetry.space_group_name_H-M   'P 1'
#
loop_
_entity.id
_entity.type
_entity.pdbx_description
1 polymer ?
#
loop_
_entity_poly.entity_id
_entity_poly.type
_entity_poly.pdbx_seq_one_letter_code
_entity_poly.pdbx_strand_id
1 'polypeptide(L)'
;MSLGGDFYALTDLQLERMLEGALGLEFLYDELEEKPRECYSEAEHAWYELMQILSPVMMPFSEQTDTIPEMSQFSWANEVAELAEELVEIDDEMIEERYDPEEMNTDLDTLKGYIKKIVSFYQRAAQHGDAVLFRVT
;
A
#
# COMPACT_ATOMS: atom_id res chain seq x y z
N MET A 1 -7.04 -15.37 13.60
CA MET A 1 -6.70 -13.94 13.47
C MET A 1 -6.49 -13.73 11.99
N SER A 2 -7.32 -12.90 11.36
CA SER A 2 -7.11 -12.55 9.95
C SER A 2 -5.99 -11.54 9.91
N LEU A 3 -5.01 -11.74 9.04
CA LEU A 3 -4.04 -10.72 8.74
C LEU A 3 -4.77 -9.60 7.95
N GLY A 4 -4.56 -8.34 8.31
CA GLY A 4 -5.09 -7.15 7.63
C GLY A 4 -3.95 -6.34 7.00
N GLY A 5 -4.14 -5.75 5.83
CA GLY A 5 -3.11 -4.97 5.13
C GLY A 5 -3.43 -3.49 4.95
N ASP A 6 -2.57 -2.62 5.48
CA ASP A 6 -2.74 -1.17 5.47
C ASP A 6 -1.64 -0.46 4.65
N PHE A 7 -1.98 0.70 4.10
CA PHE A 7 -1.07 1.58 3.36
C PHE A 7 -0.88 2.90 4.09
N TYR A 8 0.37 3.32 4.26
CA TYR A 8 0.75 4.53 4.98
C TYR A 8 1.57 5.45 4.07
N ALA A 9 1.16 6.71 3.94
CA ALA A 9 1.92 7.75 3.24
C ALA A 9 2.73 8.55 4.26
N LEU A 10 4.04 8.59 4.08
CA LEU A 10 4.98 9.23 5.00
C LEU A 10 6.18 9.79 4.25
N THR A 11 6.92 10.71 4.85
CA THR A 11 8.11 11.28 4.20
C THR A 11 9.23 10.24 4.10
N ASP A 12 10.14 10.37 3.12
CA ASP A 12 11.32 9.50 3.01
C ASP A 12 12.12 9.44 4.32
N LEU A 13 12.27 10.58 5.01
CA LEU A 13 12.98 10.64 6.30
C LEU A 13 12.27 9.83 7.40
N GLN A 14 10.93 9.82 7.42
CA GLN A 14 10.17 8.98 8.35
C GLN A 14 10.36 7.50 8.02
N LEU A 15 10.36 7.13 6.73
CA LEU A 15 10.55 5.76 6.29
C LEU A 15 11.95 5.28 6.65
N GLU A 16 12.98 6.08 6.35
CA GLU A 16 14.37 5.80 6.71
C GLU A 16 14.50 5.58 8.22
N ARG A 17 13.94 6.47 9.05
CA ARG A 17 13.95 6.31 10.52
C ARG A 17 13.24 5.03 10.98
N MET A 18 12.18 4.60 10.31
CA MET A 18 11.53 3.32 10.62
C MET A 18 12.43 2.13 10.24
N LEU A 19 13.06 2.18 9.07
CA LEU A 19 13.99 1.15 8.60
C LEU A 19 15.26 1.07 9.45
N GLU A 20 15.67 2.17 10.09
CA GLU A 20 16.76 2.21 11.06
C GLU A 20 16.34 1.80 12.48
N GLY A 21 15.03 1.65 12.73
CA GLY A 21 14.47 1.40 14.07
C GLY A 21 14.49 2.62 15.00
N ALA A 22 14.76 3.81 14.48
CA ALA A 22 14.73 5.08 15.20
C ALA A 22 13.30 5.65 15.35
N LEU A 23 12.34 5.15 14.57
CA LEU A 23 10.91 5.43 14.67
C LEU A 23 10.15 4.10 14.76
N GLY A 24 9.47 3.85 15.88
CA GLY A 24 8.75 2.60 16.14
C GLY A 24 7.34 2.56 15.55
N LEU A 25 6.66 1.42 15.73
CA LEU A 25 5.30 1.18 15.19
C LEU A 25 4.23 2.09 15.82
N GLU A 26 4.48 2.62 17.02
CA GLU A 26 3.64 3.62 17.69
C GLU A 26 3.37 4.86 16.79
N PHE A 27 4.26 5.14 15.84
CA PHE A 27 4.08 6.15 14.79
C PHE A 27 2.86 5.86 13.89
N LEU A 28 2.65 4.60 13.52
CA LEU A 28 1.56 4.20 12.61
C LEU A 28 0.19 4.22 13.30
N TYR A 29 0.16 4.09 14.63
CA TYR A 29 -1.06 3.91 15.42
C TYR A 29 -1.57 5.19 16.09
N ASP A 30 -1.10 6.38 15.67
CA ASP A 30 -1.46 7.70 16.24
C ASP A 30 -1.14 7.79 17.75
N GLU A 31 -0.13 7.04 18.22
CA GLU A 31 0.34 7.06 19.62
C GLU A 31 1.48 8.07 19.85
N LEU A 32 1.99 8.66 18.76
CA LEU A 32 2.98 9.75 18.76
C LEU A 32 2.38 11.05 18.23
N GLU A 33 3.02 12.19 18.55
CA GLU A 33 2.66 13.49 17.96
C GLU A 33 3.02 13.56 16.47
N GLU A 34 4.14 12.93 16.09
CA GLU A 34 4.51 12.69 14.71
C GLU A 34 3.70 11.50 14.16
N LYS A 35 3.11 11.64 12.97
CA LYS A 35 2.26 10.62 12.35
C LYS A 35 2.38 10.58 10.82
N PRO A 36 2.00 9.47 10.16
CA PRO A 36 1.86 9.43 8.71
C PRO A 36 0.94 10.55 8.23
N ARG A 37 1.18 11.04 7.02
CA ARG A 37 0.30 12.04 6.40
C ARG A 37 -1.09 11.47 6.17
N GLU A 38 -1.13 10.23 5.70
CA GLU A 38 -2.36 9.53 5.35
C GLU A 38 -2.21 8.05 5.64
N CYS A 39 -3.31 7.40 6.02
CA CYS A 39 -3.43 5.95 6.15
C CYS A 39 -4.68 5.49 5.39
N TYR A 40 -4.53 4.42 4.61
CA TYR A 40 -5.62 3.72 3.95
C TYR A 40 -5.70 2.28 4.47
N SER A 41 -6.72 2.03 5.30
CA SER A 41 -7.00 0.74 5.95
C SER A 41 -8.37 0.15 5.60
N GLU A 42 -9.17 0.81 4.75
CA GLU A 42 -10.53 0.36 4.43
C GLU A 42 -10.59 -0.99 3.72
N ALA A 43 -9.48 -1.42 3.10
CA ALA A 43 -9.36 -2.67 2.38
C ALA A 43 -8.50 -3.71 3.13
N GLU A 44 -8.30 -3.55 4.45
CA GLU A 44 -7.41 -4.39 5.24
C GLU A 44 -7.71 -5.88 5.06
N HIS A 45 -8.97 -6.30 5.00
CA HIS A 45 -9.39 -7.70 4.89
C HIS A 45 -9.20 -8.28 3.48
N ALA A 46 -9.12 -7.43 2.46
CA ALA A 46 -8.96 -7.81 1.06
C ALA A 46 -7.49 -7.70 0.59
N TRP A 47 -6.55 -7.44 1.50
CA TRP A 47 -5.15 -7.14 1.17
C TRP A 47 -4.52 -8.20 0.27
N TYR A 48 -4.80 -9.49 0.50
CA TYR A 48 -4.19 -10.58 -0.25
C TYR A 48 -4.64 -10.56 -1.71
N GLU A 49 -5.93 -10.37 -1.95
CA GLU A 49 -6.55 -10.32 -3.27
C GLU A 49 -6.11 -9.05 -4.02
N LEU A 50 -6.01 -7.92 -3.30
CA LEU A 50 -5.44 -6.69 -3.84
C LEU A 50 -3.99 -6.88 -4.27
N MET A 51 -3.17 -7.53 -3.45
CA MET A 51 -1.78 -7.80 -3.81
C MET A 51 -1.69 -8.78 -4.97
N GLN A 52 -2.55 -9.79 -5.10
CA GLN A 52 -2.56 -10.65 -6.29
C GLN A 52 -2.80 -9.86 -7.58
N ILE A 53 -3.73 -8.91 -7.55
CA ILE A 53 -4.09 -8.11 -8.73
C ILE A 53 -3.03 -7.03 -9.01
N LEU A 54 -2.53 -6.34 -7.97
CA LEU A 54 -1.68 -5.15 -8.11
C LEU A 54 -0.17 -5.47 -8.14
N SER A 55 0.28 -6.60 -7.57
CA SER A 55 1.71 -6.96 -7.48
C SER A 55 2.46 -6.87 -8.82
N PRO A 56 1.90 -7.29 -9.98
CA PRO A 56 2.62 -7.17 -11.24
C PRO A 56 3.04 -5.72 -11.58
N VAL A 57 2.31 -4.73 -11.07
CA VAL A 57 2.60 -3.31 -11.26
C VAL A 57 3.41 -2.74 -10.10
N MET A 58 3.12 -3.15 -8.86
CA MET A 58 3.76 -2.60 -7.66
C MET A 58 5.16 -3.14 -7.40
N MET A 59 5.40 -4.44 -7.63
CA MET A 59 6.66 -5.10 -7.26
C MET A 59 7.92 -4.44 -7.84
N PRO A 60 7.95 -3.96 -9.09
CA PRO A 60 9.12 -3.29 -9.66
C PRO A 60 9.53 -2.00 -8.93
N PHE A 61 8.62 -1.38 -8.18
CA PHE A 61 8.81 -0.08 -7.52
C PHE A 61 8.88 -0.21 -6.00
N SER A 62 9.13 -1.42 -5.50
CA SER A 62 8.99 -1.67 -4.08
C SER A 62 9.99 -2.66 -3.54
N GLU A 63 10.39 -2.42 -2.30
CA GLU A 63 11.34 -3.22 -1.55
C GLU A 63 10.63 -3.91 -0.38
N GLN A 64 11.02 -5.15 -0.10
CA GLN A 64 10.62 -5.85 1.12
C GLN A 64 11.62 -5.55 2.24
N THR A 65 11.13 -5.51 3.47
CA THR A 65 11.98 -5.33 4.65
C THR A 65 11.59 -6.28 5.77
N ASP A 66 12.60 -6.82 6.44
CA ASP A 66 12.45 -7.60 7.68
C ASP A 66 12.59 -6.71 8.93
N THR A 67 13.00 -5.43 8.76
CA THR A 67 13.23 -4.52 9.90
C THR A 67 11.93 -4.03 10.50
N ILE A 68 10.93 -3.77 9.67
CA ILE A 68 9.57 -3.44 10.13
C ILE A 68 8.85 -4.77 10.32
N PRO A 69 8.36 -5.10 11.54
CA PRO A 69 7.75 -6.40 11.82
C PRO A 69 6.60 -6.75 10.86
N GLU A 70 6.45 -8.06 10.65
CA GLU A 70 5.46 -8.68 9.75
C GLU A 70 5.76 -8.43 8.27
N MET A 71 4.83 -8.79 7.37
CA MET A 71 5.05 -8.61 5.93
C MET A 71 4.93 -7.11 5.61
N SER A 72 6.07 -6.48 5.36
CA SER A 72 6.18 -5.06 5.04
C SER A 72 6.88 -4.84 3.71
N GLN A 73 6.32 -3.94 2.92
CA GLN A 73 6.83 -3.50 1.62
C GLN A 73 6.80 -1.98 1.60
N PHE A 74 7.81 -1.36 1.01
CA PHE A 74 7.84 0.10 0.88
C PHE A 74 8.28 0.54 -0.52
N SER A 75 7.96 1.78 -0.85
CA SER A 75 8.38 2.49 -2.04
C SER A 75 8.80 3.89 -1.64
N TRP A 76 9.98 4.34 -2.08
CA TRP A 76 10.46 5.70 -1.86
C TRP A 76 9.64 6.73 -2.63
N ALA A 77 9.66 8.01 -2.24
CA ALA A 77 8.85 9.04 -2.86
C ALA A 77 9.03 9.17 -4.39
N ASN A 78 10.24 8.95 -4.91
CA ASN A 78 10.49 8.93 -6.34
C ASN A 78 9.84 7.71 -7.03
N GLU A 79 9.91 6.55 -6.41
CA GLU A 79 9.29 5.32 -6.92
C GLU A 79 7.77 5.40 -6.86
N VAL A 80 7.23 6.01 -5.80
CA VAL A 80 5.80 6.29 -5.66
C VAL A 80 5.30 7.20 -6.78
N ALA A 81 6.09 8.19 -7.19
CA ALA A 81 5.73 9.06 -8.31
C ALA A 81 5.64 8.28 -9.63
N GLU A 82 6.61 7.41 -9.92
CA GLU A 82 6.60 6.56 -11.12
C GLU A 82 5.48 5.51 -11.06
N LEU A 83 5.33 4.82 -9.93
CA LEU A 83 4.29 3.84 -9.69
C LEU A 83 2.88 4.45 -9.79
N ALA A 84 2.70 5.67 -9.31
CA ALA A 84 1.41 6.35 -9.41
C ALA A 84 0.98 6.57 -10.87
N GLU A 85 1.91 6.76 -11.81
CA GLU A 85 1.61 6.85 -13.24
C GLU A 85 1.17 5.48 -13.80
N GLU A 86 1.90 4.41 -13.48
CA GLU A 86 1.58 3.04 -13.93
C GLU A 86 0.25 2.53 -13.35
N LEU A 87 -0.07 2.90 -12.10
CA LEU A 87 -1.31 2.51 -11.43
C LEU A 87 -2.56 3.13 -12.07
N VAL A 88 -2.44 4.26 -12.79
CA VAL A 88 -3.58 4.86 -13.50
C VAL A 88 -4.03 4.02 -14.70
N GLU A 89 -3.09 3.28 -15.30
CA GLU A 89 -3.37 2.44 -16.47
C GLU A 89 -4.11 1.15 -16.07
N ILE A 90 -4.27 0.86 -14.78
CA ILE A 90 -5.10 -0.26 -14.30
C ILE A 90 -6.57 0.09 -14.50
N ASP A 91 -7.16 -0.50 -15.54
CA ASP A 91 -8.57 -0.37 -15.86
C ASP A 91 -9.41 -1.56 -15.36
N ASP A 92 -10.72 -1.46 -15.55
CA ASP A 92 -11.67 -2.48 -15.12
C ASP A 92 -11.46 -3.82 -15.87
N GLU A 93 -10.96 -3.80 -17.11
CA GLU A 93 -10.69 -5.00 -17.92
C GLU A 93 -9.49 -5.77 -17.34
N MET A 94 -8.40 -5.08 -17.02
CA MET A 94 -7.25 -5.67 -16.34
C MET A 94 -7.59 -6.28 -14.98
N ILE A 95 -8.48 -5.63 -14.22
CA ILE A 95 -8.95 -6.15 -12.92
C ILE A 95 -9.79 -7.41 -13.14
N GLU A 96 -10.70 -7.39 -14.12
CA GLU A 96 -11.53 -8.55 -14.48
C GLU A 96 -10.71 -9.76 -14.94
N GLU A 97 -9.66 -9.55 -15.74
CA GLU A 97 -8.78 -10.63 -16.21
C GLU A 97 -7.99 -11.30 -15.08
N ARG A 98 -7.69 -10.56 -14.00
CA ARG A 98 -6.94 -11.04 -12.84
C ARG A 98 -7.83 -11.53 -11.71
N TYR A 99 -9.14 -11.31 -11.80
CA TYR A 99 -10.10 -11.72 -10.80
C TYR A 99 -10.44 -13.20 -10.94
N ASP A 100 -10.30 -13.95 -9.84
CA ASP A 100 -10.70 -15.35 -9.78
C ASP A 100 -11.80 -15.54 -8.71
N PRO A 101 -13.07 -15.73 -9.10
CA PRO A 101 -14.17 -15.91 -8.15
C PRO A 101 -14.10 -17.23 -7.37
N GLU A 102 -13.28 -18.20 -7.77
CA GLU A 102 -13.06 -19.44 -7.03
C GLU A 102 -11.99 -19.29 -5.93
N GLU A 103 -11.04 -18.38 -6.12
CA GLU A 103 -9.94 -18.12 -5.16
C GLU A 103 -10.15 -16.87 -4.30
N MET A 104 -10.95 -15.90 -4.76
CA MET A 104 -11.17 -14.61 -4.09
C MET A 104 -12.50 -14.58 -3.33
N ASN A 105 -12.47 -14.06 -2.11
CA ASN A 105 -13.62 -13.92 -1.22
C ASN A 105 -14.31 -12.56 -1.36
N THR A 106 -13.58 -11.52 -1.74
CA THR A 106 -14.17 -10.21 -2.02
C THR A 106 -14.81 -10.22 -3.40
N ASP A 107 -16.01 -9.64 -3.51
CA ASP A 107 -16.65 -9.51 -4.81
C ASP A 107 -15.89 -8.50 -5.70
N LEU A 108 -15.98 -8.73 -7.01
CA LEU A 108 -15.27 -7.94 -8.02
C LEU A 108 -15.57 -6.43 -7.93
N ASP A 109 -16.83 -6.04 -7.69
CA ASP A 109 -17.21 -4.62 -7.63
C ASP A 109 -16.57 -3.94 -6.42
N THR A 110 -16.55 -4.62 -5.27
CA THR A 110 -15.85 -4.16 -4.07
C THR A 110 -14.33 -4.06 -4.30
N LEU A 111 -13.71 -5.07 -4.92
CA LEU A 111 -12.27 -5.03 -5.26
C LEU A 111 -11.92 -3.87 -6.20
N LYS A 112 -12.70 -3.66 -7.27
CA LYS A 112 -12.54 -2.50 -8.15
C LYS A 112 -12.63 -1.18 -7.37
N GLY A 113 -13.57 -1.09 -6.43
CA GLY A 113 -13.70 0.05 -5.53
C GLY A 113 -12.44 0.29 -4.69
N TYR A 114 -11.90 -0.77 -4.08
CA TYR A 114 -10.66 -0.69 -3.30
C TYR A 114 -9.45 -0.32 -4.16
N ILE A 115 -9.29 -0.92 -5.34
CA ILE A 115 -8.20 -0.60 -6.26
C ILE A 115 -8.25 0.87 -6.64
N LYS A 116 -9.41 1.41 -7.03
CA LYS A 116 -9.56 2.84 -7.35
C LYS A 116 -9.18 3.76 -6.20
N LYS A 117 -9.50 3.37 -4.95
CA LYS A 117 -9.09 4.11 -3.75
C LYS A 117 -7.59 4.03 -3.50
N ILE A 118 -6.97 2.87 -3.69
CA ILE A 118 -5.51 2.69 -3.60
C ILE A 118 -4.80 3.52 -4.66
N VAL A 119 -5.23 3.46 -5.93
CA VAL A 119 -4.69 4.31 -7.01
C VAL A 119 -4.77 5.79 -6.61
N SER A 120 -5.93 6.23 -6.11
CA SER A 120 -6.12 7.61 -5.65
C SER A 120 -5.20 7.97 -4.48
N PHE A 121 -4.92 7.02 -3.58
CA PHE A 121 -3.98 7.17 -2.46
C PHE A 121 -2.55 7.36 -2.98
N TYR A 122 -2.08 6.50 -3.89
CA TYR A 122 -0.74 6.63 -4.49
C TYR A 122 -0.58 7.93 -5.27
N GLN A 123 -1.61 8.38 -5.99
CA GLN A 123 -1.59 9.69 -6.66
C GLN A 123 -1.44 10.87 -5.68
N ARG A 124 -2.11 10.82 -4.52
CA ARG A 124 -1.95 11.85 -3.49
C ARG A 124 -0.56 11.80 -2.86
N ALA A 125 -0.05 10.61 -2.53
CA ALA A 125 1.29 10.43 -2.01
C ALA A 125 2.35 11.00 -2.98
N ALA A 126 2.23 10.68 -4.28
CA ALA A 126 3.09 11.23 -5.32
C ALA A 126 3.04 12.77 -5.40
N GLN A 127 1.84 13.37 -5.33
CA GLN A 127 1.69 14.83 -5.34
C GLN A 127 2.35 15.51 -4.14
N HIS A 128 2.45 14.82 -3.02
CA HIS A 128 3.05 15.32 -1.79
C HIS A 128 4.54 14.96 -1.66
N GLY A 129 5.10 14.16 -2.57
CA GLY A 129 6.46 13.64 -2.46
C GLY A 129 6.63 12.72 -1.26
N ASP A 130 5.62 11.91 -0.96
CA ASP A 130 5.64 10.95 0.13
C ASP A 130 6.08 9.56 -0.38
N ALA A 131 6.83 8.86 0.46
CA ALA A 131 7.00 7.42 0.39
C ALA A 131 5.71 6.70 0.82
N VAL A 132 5.60 5.43 0.43
CA VAL A 132 4.50 4.57 0.85
C VAL A 132 5.04 3.32 1.53
N LEU A 133 4.48 3.00 2.70
CA LEU A 133 4.67 1.73 3.41
C LEU A 133 3.37 0.93 3.35
N PHE A 134 3.43 -0.28 2.80
CA PHE A 134 2.40 -1.29 2.93
C PHE A 134 2.79 -2.30 4.01
N ARG A 135 1.89 -2.59 4.95
CA ARG A 135 2.15 -3.53 6.04
C ARG A 135 0.95 -4.42 6.32
N VAL A 136 1.23 -5.69 6.57
CA VAL A 136 0.23 -6.72 6.90
C VAL A 136 0.35 -7.15 8.37
N THR A 137 -0.71 -6.99 9.17
CA THR A 137 -0.82 -7.25 10.62
C THR A 137 -1.78 -8.36 11.00
#